data_AF-A0A8T4EHX9-F1
#
_entry.id   AF-A0A8T4EHX9-F1
#
_cell.length_a   1.000
_cell.length_b   1.000
_cell.length_c   1.000
_cell.angle_alpha   90.00
_cell.angle_beta   90.00
_cell.angle_gamma   90.00
#
_symmetry.space_group_name_H-M   'P 1'
#
loop_
_entity.id
_entity.type
_entity.pdbx_description
1 polymer ?
#
loop_
_entity_poly.entity_id
_entity_poly.type
_entity_poly.pdbx_seq_one_letter_code
_entity_poly.pdbx_strand_id
1 'polypeptide(L)' 'MNQQEILNQAKKIMDEFIVALDKVKVSDKFGVEREKQVRVASDLCDDSSEFRKRIFKNAPKMKDDYFQMEKKKW' A
#
# COMPACT_ATOMS: atom_id res chain seq x y z
N MET A 1 23.79 34.89 11.05
CA MET A 1 22.92 33.86 11.64
C MET A 1 23.77 32.99 12.54
N ASN A 2 23.45 32.93 13.83
CA ASN A 2 24.28 32.24 14.81
C ASN A 2 23.95 30.74 14.79
N GLN A 3 24.94 29.85 14.68
CA GLN A 3 24.72 28.40 14.57
C GLN A 3 23.93 27.84 15.77
N GLN A 4 24.11 28.43 16.94
CA GLN A 4 23.38 28.05 18.16
C GLN A 4 21.88 28.34 18.08
N GLU A 5 21.48 29.42 17.40
CA GLU A 5 20.07 29.76 17.21
C GLU A 5 19.39 28.75 16.29
N ILE A 6 20.09 28.31 15.24
CA ILE A 6 19.60 27.27 14.32
C ILE A 6 19.41 25.94 15.04
N LEU A 7 20.36 25.55 15.89
CA LEU A 7 20.27 24.32 16.68
C LEU A 7 19.09 24.35 17.68
N ASN A 8 18.87 25.49 18.33
CA ASN A 8 17.75 25.67 19.25
C ASN A 8 16.40 25.63 18.53
N GLN A 9 16.31 26.23 17.34
CA GLN A 9 15.11 26.17 16.50
C GLN A 9 14.83 24.75 16.02
N ALA A 10 15.86 24.03 15.55
CA ALA A 10 15.73 22.65 15.10
C ALA A 10 15.26 21.73 16.25
N LYS A 11 15.81 21.89 17.45
CA LYS A 11 15.39 21.15 18.64
C LYS A 11 13.91 21.41 18.95
N LYS A 12 13.49 22.68 18.92
CA LYS A 12 12.10 23.05 19.17
C LYS A 12 11.12 22.41 18.17
N ILE A 13 11.48 22.41 16.88
CA ILE A 13 10.67 21.77 15.82
C ILE A 13 10.56 20.26 16.06
N MET A 14 11.65 19.60 16.43
CA MET A 14 11.67 18.16 16.74
C MET A 14 10.80 17.82 17.96
N ASP A 15 10.90 18.62 19.02
CA ASP A 15 10.12 18.44 20.25
C ASP A 15 8.62 18.62 19.95
N GLU A 16 8.24 19.65 19.19
CA GLU A 16 6.86 19.88 18.76
C GLU A 16 6.31 18.75 17.88
N PHE A 17 7.14 18.22 16.98
CA PHE A 17 6.79 17.10 16.12
C PHE A 17 6.53 15.81 16.91
N ILE A 18 7.38 15.48 17.89
CA ILE A 18 7.20 14.30 18.75
C ILE A 18 5.92 14.40 19.57
N VAL A 19 5.64 15.58 20.17
CA VAL A 19 4.40 15.82 20.92
C VAL A 19 3.17 15.72 20.02
N ALA A 20 3.27 16.15 18.76
CA ALA A 20 2.19 15.99 17.80
C ALA A 20 1.94 14.52 17.46
N LEU A 21 3.00 13.73 17.24
CA LEU A 21 2.89 12.29 16.96
C LEU A 21 2.28 11.50 18.12
N ASP A 22 2.66 11.81 19.36
CA ASP A 22 2.14 11.12 20.56
C ASP A 22 0.62 11.32 20.74
N LYS A 23 0.09 12.47 20.28
CA LYS A 23 -1.35 12.74 20.31
C LYS A 23 -2.14 11.98 19.24
N VAL A 24 -1.48 11.51 18.18
CA VAL A 24 -2.14 10.73 17.13
C VAL A 24 -2.28 9.30 17.62
N LYS A 25 -3.47 8.97 18.15
CA LYS A 25 -3.86 7.58 18.40
C LYS A 25 -4.09 6.89 17.06
N VAL A 26 -3.04 6.30 16.50
CA VAL A 26 -3.14 5.46 15.32
C VAL A 26 -3.82 4.16 15.72
N SER A 27 -5.12 4.02 15.42
CA SER A 27 -5.87 2.76 15.59
C SER A 27 -5.68 1.81 14.40
N ASP A 28 -4.56 1.92 13.69
CA ASP A 28 -4.27 1.01 12.60
C ASP A 28 -3.73 -0.27 13.19
N LYS A 29 -4.51 -1.34 13.03
CA LYS A 29 -4.01 -2.71 13.11
C LYS A 29 -2.85 -2.82 12.10
N PHE A 30 -1.63 -2.52 12.54
CA PHE A 30 -0.42 -2.74 11.76
C PHE A 30 -0.33 -4.24 11.53
N GLY A 31 -0.61 -4.67 10.30
CA GLY A 31 -0.91 -6.06 10.00
C GLY A 31 -2.37 -6.39 10.28
N VAL A 32 -3.25 -6.03 9.34
CA VAL A 32 -4.53 -6.76 9.23
C VAL A 32 -4.15 -8.18 8.80
N GLU A 33 -4.17 -9.13 9.75
CA GLU A 33 -4.20 -10.55 9.41
C GLU A 33 -5.44 -10.78 8.55
N ARG A 34 -5.22 -10.85 7.23
CA ARG A 34 -6.29 -11.15 6.30
C ARG A 34 -6.55 -12.64 6.38
N GLU A 35 -7.75 -13.02 6.82
CA GLU A 35 -8.19 -14.43 6.76
C GLU A 35 -8.07 -15.01 5.34
N LYS A 36 -8.24 -14.16 4.32
CA LYS A 36 -8.08 -14.53 2.91
C LYS A 36 -7.10 -13.58 2.23
N GLN A 37 -6.13 -14.12 1.51
CA GLN A 37 -5.17 -13.35 0.70
C GLN A 37 -5.79 -12.71 -0.56
N VAL A 38 -7.10 -12.90 -0.77
CA VAL A 38 -7.82 -12.44 -1.95
C VAL A 38 -8.58 -11.17 -1.61
N ARG A 39 -8.46 -10.13 -2.45
CA ARG A 39 -9.30 -8.94 -2.35
C ARG A 39 -10.73 -9.32 -2.76
N VAL A 40 -11.71 -8.96 -1.94
CA VAL A 40 -13.12 -9.07 -2.32
C VAL A 40 -13.35 -8.12 -3.50
N ALA A 41 -13.97 -8.63 -4.56
CA ALA A 41 -14.32 -7.80 -5.71
C ALA A 41 -15.26 -6.68 -5.23
N SER A 42 -15.00 -5.45 -5.67
CA SER A 42 -15.87 -4.31 -5.40
C SER A 42 -17.05 -4.36 -6.36
N ASP A 43 -18.27 -4.17 -5.84
CA ASP A 43 -19.49 -4.05 -6.65
C ASP A 43 -19.48 -2.82 -7.58
N LEU A 44 -18.53 -1.89 -7.39
CA LEU A 44 -18.32 -0.72 -8.25
C LEU A 44 -17.52 -1.03 -9.52
N CYS A 45 -16.96 -2.24 -9.64
CA CYS A 45 -16.31 -2.66 -10.85
C CYS A 45 -17.36 -3.31 -11.74
N ASP A 46 -17.80 -2.61 -12.79
CA ASP A 46 -18.53 -3.24 -13.89
C ASP A 46 -17.63 -4.32 -14.48
N ASP A 47 -17.82 -5.53 -13.97
CA ASP A 47 -17.06 -6.70 -14.33
C ASP A 47 -17.56 -7.20 -15.68
N SER A 48 -17.36 -6.36 -16.71
CA SER A 48 -17.64 -6.74 -18.07
C SER A 48 -16.66 -7.86 -18.40
N SER A 49 -17.20 -9.05 -18.65
CA SER A 49 -16.41 -10.18 -19.16
C SER A 49 -15.52 -9.78 -20.35
N GLU A 50 -15.91 -8.74 -21.09
CA GLU A 50 -15.12 -8.11 -22.14
C GLU A 50 -13.85 -7.40 -21.63
N PHE A 51 -13.89 -6.68 -20.51
CA PHE A 51 -12.71 -6.04 -19.93
C PHE A 51 -11.65 -7.07 -19.53
N ARG A 52 -12.08 -8.16 -18.87
CA ARG A 52 -11.18 -9.28 -18.55
C ARG A 52 -10.54 -9.85 -19.81
N LYS A 53 -11.35 -10.16 -20.84
CA LYS A 53 -10.85 -10.67 -22.13
C LYS A 53 -9.83 -9.73 -22.78
N ARG A 54 -9.99 -8.40 -22.66
CA ARG A 54 -9.03 -7.43 -23.21
C ARG A 54 -7.69 -7.44 -22.47
N ILE A 55 -7.71 -7.46 -21.14
CA ILE A 55 -6.48 -7.56 -20.33
C ILE A 55 -5.75 -8.86 -20.64
N PHE A 56 -6.51 -9.94 -20.75
CA PHE A 56 -5.98 -11.27 -20.90
C PHE A 56 -5.64 -11.66 -22.36
N LYS A 57 -5.96 -10.81 -23.35
CA LYS A 57 -5.74 -11.13 -24.76
C LYS A 57 -4.27 -11.40 -25.12
N ASN A 58 -3.34 -10.69 -24.47
CA ASN A 58 -1.94 -10.65 -24.87
C ASN A 58 -1.00 -11.41 -23.93
N ALA A 59 -1.51 -12.05 -22.89
CA ALA A 59 -0.59 -12.66 -21.93
C ALA A 59 -0.19 -14.08 -22.31
N PRO A 60 1.06 -14.46 -22.02
CA PRO A 60 1.70 -15.61 -22.63
C PRO A 60 1.15 -16.96 -22.15
N LYS A 61 0.68 -17.06 -20.90
CA LYS A 61 0.08 -18.27 -20.32
C LYS A 61 -1.01 -17.90 -19.33
N MET A 62 -2.16 -18.55 -19.46
CA MET A 62 -3.30 -18.38 -18.57
C MET A 62 -3.95 -19.70 -18.22
N LYS A 63 -4.59 -19.73 -17.06
CA LYS A 63 -5.56 -20.76 -16.69
C LYS A 63 -6.74 -20.07 -16.04
N ASP A 64 -7.91 -20.27 -16.64
CA ASP A 64 -9.13 -19.55 -16.28
C ASP A 64 -8.89 -18.03 -16.34
N ASP A 65 -9.15 -17.30 -15.26
CA ASP A 65 -8.92 -15.85 -15.15
C ASP A 65 -7.59 -15.50 -14.45
N TYR A 66 -6.59 -16.38 -14.51
CA TYR A 66 -5.30 -16.19 -13.82
C TYR A 66 -4.09 -16.28 -14.75
N PHE A 67 -3.12 -15.38 -14.56
CA PHE A 67 -1.82 -15.47 -15.20
C PHE A 67 -1.01 -16.63 -14.62
N GLN A 68 -0.51 -17.51 -15.48
CA GLN A 68 0.44 -18.55 -15.08
C GLN A 68 1.86 -18.02 -15.24
N MET A 69 2.45 -17.59 -14.14
CA MET A 69 3.88 -17.27 -14.08
C MET A 69 4.68 -18.47 -13.56
N GLU A 70 5.71 -18.87 -14.30
CA GLU A 70 6.66 -19.87 -13.83
C GLU A 70 7.47 -19.29 -12.67
N LYS A 71 7.56 -20.02 -11.56
CA LYS A 71 8.49 -19.67 -10.48
C LYS A 71 9.90 -19.78 -11.04
N LYS A 72 10.59 -18.66 -11.24
CA LYS A 72 12.04 -18.69 -11.44
C LYS A 72 12.65 -19.39 -10.23
N LYS A 73 13.35 -20.51 -10.46
CA LYS A 73 14.25 -21.08 -9.45
C LYS A 73 15.33 -20.03 -9.23
N TRP A 74 15.32 -19.41 -8.05
CA TRP A 74 16.45 -18.65 -7.54
C TRP A 74 17.45 -19.62 -6.93
#